data_AF-A0A1G8X5C8-F1
#
_entry.id   AF-A0A1G8X5C8-F1
#
_cell.length_a   1.000
_cell.length_b   1.000
_cell.length_c   1.000
_cell.angle_alpha   90.00
_cell.angle_beta   90.00
_cell.angle_gamma   90.00
#
_symmetry.space_group_name_H-M   'P 1'
#
loop_
_entity.id
_entity.type
_entity.pdbx_description
1 polymer ?
#
loop_
_entity_poly.entity_id
_entity_poly.type
_entity_poly.pdbx_seq_one_letter_code
_entity_poly.pdbx_strand_id
1 'polypeptide(L)'
;MLKNGTYAAWFKTPLSQGTGIAHVADGQIWGCDSIMTYSGSCQTDGDRFTAIITIKRHTEGHATVFGADDLTLRLEGTSPGKIARYIGTADQVPGVVLEGMLILSEQQTLVPEATKPRPQFDPAKLPKLPKRSR
;
A
#
# COMPACT_ATOMS: atom_id res chain seq x y z
N MET A 1 -16.07 -8.55 7.98
CA MET A 1 -15.10 -7.78 8.82
C MET A 1 -13.75 -7.68 8.12
N LEU A 2 -13.07 -6.54 8.28
CA LEU A 2 -11.69 -6.37 7.80
C LEU A 2 -10.76 -7.27 8.63
N LYS A 3 -10.00 -8.16 7.98
CA LYS A 3 -9.20 -9.18 8.65
C LYS A 3 -7.78 -8.69 8.90
N ASN A 4 -7.10 -9.30 9.87
CA ASN A 4 -5.66 -9.14 9.96
C ASN A 4 -4.99 -9.75 8.73
N GLY A 5 -4.02 -9.07 8.16
CA GLY A 5 -3.33 -9.53 6.96
C GLY A 5 -2.66 -8.43 6.16
N THR A 6 -2.05 -8.85 5.05
CA THR A 6 -1.44 -7.95 4.06
C THR A 6 -2.41 -7.78 2.90
N TYR A 7 -2.54 -6.55 2.42
CA TYR A 7 -3.50 -6.14 1.41
C TYR A 7 -2.77 -5.45 0.27
N ALA A 8 -3.12 -5.79 -0.97
CA ALA A 8 -2.89 -4.89 -2.09
C ALA A 8 -3.93 -3.77 -2.01
N ALA A 9 -3.48 -2.52 -2.08
CA ALA A 9 -4.33 -1.35 -2.06
C ALA A 9 -4.37 -0.72 -3.45
N TRP A 10 -5.57 -0.35 -3.90
CA TRP A 10 -5.79 0.54 -5.03
C TRP A 10 -6.65 1.70 -4.57
N PHE A 11 -6.34 2.90 -5.02
CA PHE A 11 -7.07 4.10 -4.63
C PHE A 11 -7.06 5.15 -5.74
N LYS A 12 -8.10 5.99 -5.76
CA LYS A 12 -8.22 7.13 -6.68
C LYS A 12 -8.83 8.34 -6.01
N THR A 13 -8.46 9.51 -6.50
CA THR A 13 -9.15 10.78 -6.30
C THR A 13 -9.59 11.30 -7.68
N PRO A 14 -10.31 12.43 -7.78
CA PRO A 14 -10.56 13.07 -9.07
C PRO A 14 -9.29 13.50 -9.83
N LEU A 15 -8.17 13.66 -9.12
CA LEU A 15 -6.90 14.14 -9.69
C LEU A 15 -6.03 13.00 -10.23
N SER A 16 -5.99 11.85 -9.55
CA SER A 16 -5.08 10.76 -9.89
C SER A 16 -5.50 9.43 -9.22
N GLN A 17 -4.79 8.35 -9.56
CA GLN A 17 -4.91 7.05 -8.92
C GLN A 17 -3.54 6.47 -8.57
N GLY A 18 -3.53 5.51 -7.65
CA GLY A 18 -2.32 4.84 -7.20
C GLY A 18 -2.57 3.46 -6.64
N THR A 19 -1.48 2.76 -6.37
CA THR A 19 -1.47 1.44 -5.73
C THR A 19 -0.45 1.41 -4.61
N GLY A 20 -0.71 0.59 -3.60
CA GLY A 20 0.21 0.39 -2.48
C GLY A 20 -0.02 -0.94 -1.77
N ILE A 21 0.63 -1.10 -0.63
CA ILE A 21 0.49 -2.25 0.25
C ILE A 21 0.06 -1.76 1.62
N ALA A 22 -1.03 -2.32 2.16
CA ALA A 22 -1.48 -2.07 3.53
C ALA A 22 -1.41 -3.36 4.36
N HIS A 23 -1.11 -3.22 5.63
CA HIS A 23 -1.13 -4.26 6.63
C HIS A 23 -2.14 -3.89 7.71
N VAL A 24 -2.95 -4.84 8.12
CA VAL A 24 -3.89 -4.70 9.23
C VAL A 24 -3.53 -5.74 10.27
N ALA A 25 -3.33 -5.30 11.51
CA ALA A 25 -3.20 -6.19 12.65
C ALA A 25 -3.61 -5.47 13.92
N ASP A 26 -4.34 -6.15 14.80
CA ASP A 26 -4.63 -5.71 16.18
C ASP A 26 -5.20 -4.28 16.25
N GLY A 27 -6.12 -3.96 15.34
CA GLY A 27 -6.76 -2.63 15.27
C GLY A 27 -5.84 -1.52 14.74
N GLN A 28 -4.68 -1.85 14.18
CA GLN A 28 -3.77 -0.94 13.50
C GLN A 28 -3.76 -1.20 12.00
N ILE A 29 -3.52 -0.16 11.23
CA ILE A 29 -3.31 -0.21 9.79
C ILE A 29 -2.06 0.59 9.41
N TRP A 30 -1.18 0.02 8.60
CA TRP A 30 0.03 0.71 8.13
C TRP A 30 0.48 0.19 6.76
N GLY A 31 1.38 0.91 6.10
CA GLY A 31 1.93 0.48 4.82
C GLY A 31 2.62 1.60 4.04
N CYS A 32 2.84 1.36 2.74
CA CYS A 32 3.46 2.34 1.86
C CYS A 32 3.10 2.14 0.38
N ASP A 33 3.20 3.24 -0.38
CA ASP A 33 3.31 3.21 -1.83
C ASP A 33 4.69 3.77 -2.24
N SER A 34 4.88 4.03 -3.54
CA SER A 34 6.14 4.54 -4.06
C SER A 34 6.52 5.94 -3.57
N ILE A 35 5.59 6.69 -2.97
CA ILE A 35 5.75 8.11 -2.59
C ILE A 35 5.52 8.34 -1.09
N MET A 36 4.56 7.61 -0.52
CA MET A 36 3.96 7.86 0.80
C MET A 36 4.02 6.64 1.71
N THR A 37 4.13 6.91 3.01
CA THR A 37 3.89 5.94 4.09
C THR A 37 2.57 6.26 4.77
N TYR A 38 1.90 5.24 5.28
CA TYR A 38 0.62 5.35 5.99
C TYR A 38 0.68 4.57 7.29
N SER A 39 0.08 5.12 8.34
CA SER A 39 -0.03 4.48 9.65
C SER A 39 -1.21 5.04 10.44
N GLY A 40 -1.92 4.20 11.18
CA GLY A 40 -2.99 4.64 12.05
C GLY A 40 -3.81 3.49 12.62
N SER A 41 -4.99 3.82 13.14
CA SER A 41 -5.90 2.86 13.77
C SER A 41 -7.07 2.51 12.87
N CYS A 42 -7.54 1.26 12.95
CA CYS A 42 -8.77 0.81 12.32
C CYS A 42 -9.69 0.17 13.37
N GLN A 43 -11.00 0.39 13.21
CA GLN A 43 -12.04 -0.25 14.00
C GLN A 43 -12.98 -0.98 13.07
N THR A 44 -13.43 -2.16 13.49
CA THR A 44 -14.31 -3.03 12.70
C THR A 44 -15.58 -3.32 13.47
N ASP A 45 -16.72 -3.18 12.81
CA ASP A 45 -18.03 -3.56 13.31
C ASP A 45 -18.77 -4.38 12.25
N GLY A 46 -18.85 -5.70 12.46
CA GLY A 46 -19.37 -6.63 11.47
C GLY A 46 -18.64 -6.50 10.13
N ASP A 47 -19.35 -6.16 9.07
CA ASP A 47 -18.74 -5.93 7.75
C ASP A 47 -18.31 -4.48 7.50
N ARG A 48 -18.61 -3.55 8.42
CA ARG A 48 -18.16 -2.16 8.33
C ARG A 48 -16.81 -1.99 9.01
N PHE A 49 -16.04 -1.02 8.55
CA PHE A 49 -14.85 -0.57 9.23
C PHE A 49 -14.65 0.93 9.07
N THR A 50 -13.99 1.52 10.06
CA THR A 50 -13.50 2.90 10.02
C THR A 50 -12.01 2.91 10.27
N ALA A 51 -11.31 3.92 9.75
CA ALA A 51 -9.90 4.11 10.05
C ALA A 51 -9.53 5.60 10.10
N ILE A 52 -8.55 5.92 10.94
CA ILE A 52 -7.89 7.22 10.94
C ILE A 52 -6.43 6.97 10.63
N ILE A 53 -5.94 7.53 9.53
CA ILE A 53 -4.62 7.24 8.98
C ILE A 53 -3.84 8.54 8.81
N THR A 54 -2.63 8.58 9.34
CA THR A 54 -1.66 9.62 9.00
C THR A 54 -0.85 9.18 7.79
N ILE A 55 -0.71 10.06 6.81
CA ILE A 55 0.08 9.85 5.59
C ILE A 55 1.26 10.80 5.61
N LYS A 56 2.47 10.27 5.39
CA LYS A 56 3.71 11.04 5.34
C LYS A 56 4.52 10.73 4.08
N ARG A 57 5.09 11.76 3.47
CA ARG A 57 5.97 11.61 2.32
C ARG A 57 7.29 10.98 2.73
N HIS A 58 7.77 10.02 1.92
CA HIS A 58 9.13 9.50 2.01
C HIS A 58 9.95 9.73 0.74
N THR A 59 9.29 9.98 -0.40
CA THR A 59 9.97 10.26 -1.68
C THR A 59 9.51 11.60 -2.26
N GLU A 60 10.47 12.46 -2.60
CA GLU A 60 10.25 13.80 -3.18
C GLU A 60 10.09 13.77 -4.71
N GLY A 61 9.70 14.90 -5.30
CA GLY A 61 9.69 15.10 -6.76
C GLY A 61 8.49 14.53 -7.51
N HIS A 62 7.62 13.76 -6.86
CA HIS A 62 6.40 13.23 -7.44
C HIS A 62 5.13 13.88 -6.86
N ALA A 63 4.17 14.18 -7.73
CA ALA A 63 2.83 14.60 -7.33
C ALA A 63 2.10 13.48 -6.58
N THR A 64 1.24 13.86 -5.63
CA THR A 64 0.48 12.93 -4.79
C THR A 64 -0.97 12.89 -5.24
N VAL A 65 -1.70 11.83 -4.89
CA VAL A 65 -3.12 11.70 -5.26
C VAL A 65 -4.00 12.80 -4.66
N PHE A 66 -3.56 13.46 -3.59
CA PHE A 66 -4.25 14.61 -2.99
C PHE A 66 -3.63 15.97 -3.38
N GLY A 67 -2.46 15.98 -4.04
CA GLY A 67 -1.70 17.20 -4.30
C GLY A 67 -1.10 17.85 -3.05
N ALA A 68 -1.12 17.17 -1.91
CA ALA A 68 -0.62 17.64 -0.62
C ALA A 68 0.07 16.50 0.16
N ASP A 69 0.83 16.89 1.18
CA ASP A 69 1.63 16.02 2.05
C ASP A 69 1.12 16.13 3.51
N ASP A 70 1.60 15.25 4.39
CA ASP A 70 1.31 15.25 5.84
C ASP A 70 -0.21 15.30 6.14
N LEU A 71 -0.92 14.32 5.60
CA LEU A 71 -2.38 14.26 5.63
C LEU A 71 -2.90 13.38 6.77
N THR A 72 -4.09 13.71 7.26
CA THR A 72 -4.90 12.84 8.11
C THR A 72 -6.12 12.41 7.31
N LEU A 73 -6.20 11.12 6.99
CA LEU A 73 -7.35 10.51 6.33
C LEU A 73 -8.31 9.90 7.34
N ARG A 74 -9.59 10.12 7.08
CA ARG A 74 -10.70 9.40 7.72
C ARG A 74 -11.33 8.50 6.69
N LEU A 75 -11.30 7.19 6.94
CA LEU A 75 -11.84 6.19 6.05
C LEU A 75 -13.09 5.55 6.65
N GLU A 76 -14.05 5.27 5.79
CA GLU A 76 -15.22 4.45 6.10
C GLU A 76 -15.43 3.45 4.96
N GLY A 77 -15.66 2.19 5.30
CA GLY A 77 -15.74 1.15 4.30
C GLY A 77 -16.48 -0.10 4.75
N THR A 78 -16.56 -1.04 3.80
CA THR A 78 -17.12 -2.37 4.01
C THR A 78 -16.17 -3.44 3.52
N SER A 79 -16.16 -4.60 4.19
CA SER A 79 -15.28 -5.73 3.88
C SER A 79 -16.05 -7.06 3.88
N PRO A 80 -16.80 -7.34 2.78
CA PRO A 80 -17.35 -8.66 2.53
C PRO A 80 -16.24 -9.62 2.05
N GLY A 81 -15.71 -10.43 2.96
CA GLY A 81 -14.76 -11.49 2.62
C GLY A 81 -13.32 -10.99 2.40
N LYS A 82 -12.77 -11.20 1.19
CA LYS A 82 -11.36 -10.89 0.84
C LYS A 82 -11.16 -9.49 0.26
N ILE A 83 -12.23 -8.84 -0.20
CA ILE A 83 -12.17 -7.51 -0.83
C ILE A 83 -12.87 -6.51 0.08
N ALA A 84 -12.18 -5.44 0.44
CA ALA A 84 -12.77 -4.31 1.14
C ALA A 84 -12.85 -3.11 0.21
N ARG A 85 -13.92 -2.32 0.31
CA ARG A 85 -14.10 -1.05 -0.39
C ARG A 85 -14.27 0.05 0.62
N TYR A 86 -13.69 1.21 0.36
CA TYR A 86 -13.77 2.34 1.27
C TYR A 86 -13.82 3.67 0.55
N ILE A 87 -14.32 4.66 1.26
CA ILE A 87 -14.24 6.07 0.92
C ILE A 87 -13.40 6.75 2.00
N GLY A 88 -12.58 7.71 1.60
CA GLY A 88 -11.72 8.48 2.47
C GLY A 88 -11.83 9.98 2.21
N THR A 89 -11.70 10.76 3.27
CA THR A 89 -11.55 12.22 3.21
C THR A 89 -10.29 12.65 3.93
N ALA A 90 -9.65 13.72 3.46
CA ALA A 90 -8.49 14.33 4.09
C ALA A 90 -8.89 15.62 4.80
N ASP A 91 -8.54 15.77 6.07
CA ASP A 91 -8.86 16.98 6.85
C ASP A 91 -8.20 18.24 6.24
N GLN A 92 -7.02 18.07 5.62
CA GLN A 92 -6.21 19.14 5.02
C GLN A 92 -6.63 19.49 3.58
N VAL A 93 -7.38 18.62 2.90
CA VAL A 93 -7.85 18.87 1.52
C VAL A 93 -9.38 18.66 1.45
N PRO A 94 -10.16 19.60 2.03
CA PRO A 94 -11.61 19.46 2.09
C PRO A 94 -12.24 19.33 0.69
N GLY A 95 -13.27 18.50 0.58
CA GLY A 95 -14.02 18.28 -0.66
C GLY A 95 -13.37 17.29 -1.64
N VAL A 96 -12.15 16.83 -1.39
CA VAL A 96 -11.53 15.75 -2.17
C VAL A 96 -11.86 14.41 -1.53
N VAL A 97 -12.57 13.58 -2.29
CA VAL A 97 -12.93 12.22 -1.89
C VAL A 97 -11.94 11.24 -2.51
N LEU A 98 -11.42 10.34 -1.69
CA LEU A 98 -10.64 9.19 -2.12
C LEU A 98 -11.54 7.96 -2.11
N GLU A 99 -11.59 7.25 -3.22
CA GLU A 99 -12.20 5.91 -3.30
C GLU A 99 -11.08 4.87 -3.28
N GLY A 100 -11.27 3.76 -2.59
CA GLY A 100 -10.27 2.71 -2.57
C GLY A 100 -10.81 1.31 -2.40
N MET A 101 -9.92 0.36 -2.69
CA MET A 101 -10.12 -1.07 -2.56
C MET A 101 -8.91 -1.71 -1.89
N LEU A 102 -9.15 -2.59 -0.92
CA LEU A 102 -8.14 -3.45 -0.32
C LEU A 102 -8.43 -4.90 -0.73
N ILE A 103 -7.42 -5.60 -1.22
CA ILE A 103 -7.52 -6.99 -1.64
C ILE A 103 -6.60 -7.82 -0.74
N LEU A 104 -7.18 -8.68 0.11
CA LEU A 104 -6.42 -9.52 1.03
C LEU A 104 -5.50 -10.45 0.24
N SER A 105 -4.21 -10.29 0.44
CA SER A 105 -3.19 -11.14 -0.15
C SER A 105 -3.19 -12.48 0.57
N GLU A 106 -3.09 -13.56 -0.21
CA GLU A 106 -2.88 -14.88 0.36
C GLU A 106 -1.48 -14.92 0.96
N GLN A 107 -1.36 -15.39 2.20
CA GLN A 107 -0.05 -15.65 2.78
C GLN A 107 0.61 -16.72 1.91
N GLN A 108 1.68 -16.33 1.21
CA GLN A 108 2.56 -17.30 0.59
C GLN A 108 3.11 -18.15 1.73
N THR A 109 2.68 -19.42 1.80
CA THR A 109 3.26 -20.38 2.73
C THR A 109 4.76 -20.33 2.49
N LEU A 110 5.55 -20.07 3.53
CA LEU A 110 7.01 -20.07 3.43
C LEU A 110 7.39 -21.39 2.77
N VAL A 111 7.77 -21.34 1.50
CA VAL A 111 8.33 -22.51 0.82
C VAL A 111 9.55 -22.84 1.66
N PRO A 112 9.67 -24.06 2.21
CA PRO A 112 10.84 -24.46 2.98
C PRO A 112 12.07 -24.05 2.18
N GLU A 113 13.00 -23.35 2.84
CA GLU A 113 14.16 -22.76 2.18
C GLU A 113 14.77 -23.80 1.24
N ALA A 114 14.78 -23.50 -0.06
CA ALA A 114 15.20 -24.48 -1.06
C ALA A 114 16.62 -24.91 -0.70
N THR A 115 16.80 -26.17 -0.26
CA THR A 115 18.09 -26.76 0.16
C THR A 115 19.09 -26.89 -0.99
N LYS A 116 18.79 -26.29 -2.15
CA LYS A 116 19.70 -26.24 -3.28
C LYS A 116 20.79 -25.21 -2.96
N PRO A 117 22.07 -25.54 -3.13
CA PRO A 117 23.14 -24.58 -3.02
C PRO A 117 22.82 -23.37 -3.91
N ARG A 118 22.73 -22.17 -3.31
CA ARG A 118 22.60 -20.95 -4.11
C ARG A 118 23.85 -20.90 -5.01
N PRO A 119 23.70 -20.86 -6.34
CA PRO A 119 24.87 -20.78 -7.20
C PRO A 119 25.65 -19.52 -6.83
N GLN A 120 26.96 -19.68 -6.63
CA GLN A 120 27.82 -18.55 -6.30
C GLN A 120 27.80 -17.54 -7.45
N PHE A 121 27.56 -16.27 -7.13
CA PHE A 121 27.63 -15.20 -8.12
C PHE A 121 29.02 -15.17 -8.75
N ASP A 122 29.06 -15.25 -10.08
CA ASP A 122 30.29 -15.21 -10.87
C ASP A 122 30.25 -14.00 -11.82
N PRO A 123 30.98 -12.90 -11.52
CA PRO A 123 30.98 -11.72 -12.35
C PRO A 123 31.59 -11.95 -13.74
N ALA A 124 32.38 -13.02 -13.94
CA ALA A 124 32.97 -13.34 -15.24
C ALA A 124 31.94 -13.87 -16.26
N LYS A 125 30.79 -14.36 -15.77
CA LYS A 125 29.67 -14.80 -16.62
C LYS A 125 28.75 -13.67 -17.06
N LEU A 126 29.00 -12.44 -16.61
CA LEU A 126 28.24 -11.29 -17.06
C LEU A 126 28.54 -11.00 -18.54
N PRO A 127 27.52 -10.68 -19.35
CA PRO A 127 27.74 -10.25 -20.72
C PRO A 127 28.64 -9.01 -20.75
N LYS A 128 29.64 -9.01 -21.65
CA LYS A 128 30.52 -7.85 -21.81
C LYS A 128 29.73 -6.67 -22.33
N LEU A 129 29.94 -5.50 -21.74
CA LEU A 129 29.33 -4.26 -22.21
C LEU A 129 29.75 -3.99 -23.66
N PRO A 130 28.82 -3.55 -24.52
CA PRO A 130 29.16 -3.17 -25.89
C PRO A 130 30.17 -2.02 -25.87
N LYS A 131 31.18 -2.08 -26.77
CA LYS A 131 32.15 -1.00 -26.92
C LYS A 131 31.41 0.24 -27.40
N ARG A 132 31.40 1.31 -26.60
CA ARG A 132 30.96 2.63 -27.07
C ARG A 132 32.00 3.15 -28.06
N SER A 133 31.62 3.28 -29.31
CA SER A 133 32.37 4.08 -30.29
C SER A 133 32.35 5.53 -29.82
N ARG A 134 33.53 6.17 -29.75
CA ARG A 134 33.67 7.61 -29.53
C ARG A 134 33.34 8.37 -30.82
#